data_AF-A0A7V0XEX9-F1
#
_entry.id   AF-A0A7V0XEX9-F1
#
_cell.length_a   1.000
_cell.length_b   1.000
_cell.length_c   1.000
_cell.angle_alpha   90.00
_cell.angle_beta   90.00
_cell.angle_gamma   90.00
#
_symmetry.space_group_name_H-M   'P 1'
#
loop_
_entity.id
_entity.type
_entity.pdbx_description
1 polymer ?
#
loop_
_entity_poly.entity_id
_entity_poly.type
_entity_poly.pdbx_seq_one_letter_code
_entity_poly.pdbx_strand_id
1 'polypeptide(L)'
;MKKAIRLLTVLVGVGLLVTMVGCPKRQVIVEPEPYVEPEPEPEPEPEPIKLELGTVYFEFDRSDIRTGDAATLEGHARLVKSAAEQGTRPTIVIEGHCCPIGTAAYNMALGMRRAESVKTFLVRLGVSEGQLSTISYGEEQLVTNDANRYELNRRAEFKVQATK
;
A
#
# COMPACT_ATOMS: atom_id res chain seq x y z
N MET A 1 -40.07 -15.21 -62.40
CA MET A 1 -41.18 -14.24 -62.36
C MET A 1 -42.44 -14.95 -61.85
N LYS A 2 -42.98 -14.49 -60.71
CA LYS A 2 -44.42 -14.35 -60.38
C LYS A 2 -45.35 -15.56 -60.64
N LYS A 3 -45.83 -16.22 -59.57
CA LYS A 3 -47.26 -16.29 -59.09
C LYS A 3 -47.76 -17.75 -59.20
N ALA A 4 -48.69 -18.31 -58.43
CA ALA A 4 -49.50 -17.88 -57.29
C ALA A 4 -50.24 -19.12 -56.72
N ILE A 5 -50.35 -19.20 -55.39
CA ILE A 5 -51.57 -19.37 -54.57
C ILE A 5 -52.80 -20.02 -55.24
N ARG A 6 -53.35 -21.10 -54.62
CA ARG A 6 -54.78 -21.35 -54.25
C ARG A 6 -54.79 -22.51 -53.22
N LEU A 7 -54.95 -22.32 -51.90
CA LEU A 7 -56.18 -22.08 -51.11
C LEU A 7 -57.42 -22.84 -51.62
N LEU A 8 -57.91 -23.85 -50.87
CA LEU A 8 -59.28 -23.92 -50.33
C LEU A 8 -59.55 -25.26 -49.58
N THR A 9 -59.99 -25.17 -48.31
CA THR A 9 -61.17 -25.86 -47.67
C THR A 9 -61.19 -27.42 -47.62
N VAL A 10 -61.67 -28.15 -46.60
CA VAL A 10 -62.58 -27.92 -45.46
C VAL A 10 -62.88 -29.27 -44.78
N LEU A 11 -63.04 -29.29 -43.44
CA LEU A 11 -63.89 -30.15 -42.58
C LEU A 11 -63.76 -31.71 -42.72
N VAL A 12 -64.12 -32.60 -41.80
CA VAL A 12 -64.58 -32.72 -40.39
C VAL A 12 -64.61 -34.24 -40.11
N GLY A 13 -64.54 -34.65 -38.84
CA GLY A 13 -65.13 -35.93 -38.38
C GLY A 13 -64.10 -36.92 -37.85
N VAL A 14 -63.82 -36.96 -36.55
CA VAL A 14 -64.50 -37.75 -35.49
C VAL A 14 -64.28 -39.26 -35.64
N GLY A 15 -63.62 -39.88 -34.65
CA GLY A 15 -63.54 -41.34 -34.56
C GLY A 15 -62.59 -41.89 -33.49
N LEU A 16 -63.09 -41.92 -32.26
CA LEU A 16 -62.74 -42.74 -31.08
C LEU A 16 -61.93 -44.04 -31.34
N LEU A 17 -60.79 -44.29 -30.64
CA LEU A 17 -60.50 -45.55 -29.89
C LEU A 17 -59.13 -45.59 -29.16
N VAL A 18 -59.19 -45.68 -27.83
CA VAL A 18 -58.51 -46.65 -26.92
C VAL A 18 -56.97 -46.74 -26.85
N THR A 19 -56.48 -46.09 -25.78
CA THR A 19 -55.50 -46.53 -24.74
C THR A 19 -54.20 -47.26 -25.10
N MET A 20 -53.08 -46.62 -24.78
CA MET A 20 -51.93 -47.26 -24.14
C MET A 20 -51.42 -46.33 -23.02
N VAL A 21 -51.44 -46.85 -21.79
CA VAL A 21 -50.94 -46.20 -20.58
C VAL A 21 -49.42 -46.16 -20.65
N GLY A 22 -48.85 -44.99 -20.89
CA GLY A 22 -47.44 -44.72 -20.69
C GLY A 22 -47.29 -43.66 -19.61
N CYS A 23 -46.75 -44.02 -18.44
CA CYS A 23 -46.35 -43.04 -17.43
C CYS A 23 -45.29 -42.11 -18.02
N PRO A 24 -45.54 -40.79 -18.19
CA PRO A 24 -44.51 -39.88 -18.60
C PRO A 24 -43.56 -39.72 -17.41
N LYS A 25 -42.30 -40.16 -17.58
CA LYS A 25 -41.24 -39.84 -16.62
C LYS A 25 -41.15 -38.32 -16.58
N ARG A 26 -41.65 -37.72 -15.49
CA ARG A 26 -41.67 -36.27 -15.27
C ARG A 26 -40.25 -35.76 -15.41
N GLN A 27 -39.94 -35.15 -16.55
CA GLN A 27 -38.70 -34.41 -16.72
C GLN A 27 -38.84 -33.17 -15.87
N VAL A 28 -38.08 -33.15 -14.78
CA VAL A 28 -37.87 -31.95 -13.99
C VAL A 28 -37.07 -31.02 -14.89
N ILE A 29 -37.76 -30.02 -15.46
CA ILE A 29 -37.10 -28.89 -16.10
C ILE A 29 -36.46 -28.12 -14.95
N VAL A 30 -35.15 -28.30 -14.77
CA VAL A 30 -34.35 -27.50 -13.85
C VAL A 30 -34.15 -26.16 -14.54
N GLU A 31 -34.92 -25.15 -14.11
CA GLU A 31 -34.65 -23.77 -14.49
C GLU A 31 -33.25 -23.43 -13.95
N PRO A 32 -32.31 -22.97 -14.80
CA PRO A 32 -30.98 -22.66 -14.33
C PRO A 32 -31.08 -21.53 -13.31
N GLU A 33 -30.64 -21.79 -12.09
CA GLU A 33 -30.56 -20.76 -11.06
C GLU A 33 -29.73 -19.57 -11.59
N PRO A 34 -30.14 -18.33 -11.29
CA PRO A 34 -29.42 -17.15 -11.74
C PRO A 34 -27.99 -17.20 -11.23
N TYR A 35 -27.03 -17.23 -12.17
CA TYR A 35 -25.61 -17.22 -11.85
C TYR A 35 -25.25 -15.87 -11.21
N VAL A 36 -25.00 -15.87 -9.91
CA VAL A 36 -24.43 -14.72 -9.20
C VAL A 36 -22.95 -14.68 -9.54
N GLU A 37 -22.51 -13.64 -10.24
CA GLU A 37 -21.09 -13.43 -10.52
C GLU A 37 -20.35 -13.26 -9.18
N PRO A 38 -19.29 -14.05 -8.90
CA PRO A 38 -18.57 -13.94 -7.64
C PRO A 38 -17.94 -12.55 -7.52
N GLU A 39 -18.15 -11.89 -6.39
CA GLU A 39 -17.51 -10.63 -6.06
C GLU A 39 -15.98 -10.82 -6.09
N PRO A 40 -15.21 -9.92 -6.71
CA PRO A 40 -13.76 -10.10 -6.84
C PRO A 40 -13.12 -10.20 -5.46
N GLU A 41 -12.32 -11.25 -5.25
CA GLU A 41 -11.54 -11.40 -4.02
C GLU A 41 -10.62 -10.19 -3.81
N PRO A 42 -10.46 -9.69 -2.58
CA PRO A 42 -9.56 -8.58 -2.29
C PRO A 42 -8.13 -8.97 -2.67
N GLU A 43 -7.45 -8.14 -3.47
CA GLU A 43 -6.05 -8.37 -3.81
C GLU A 43 -5.20 -8.47 -2.53
N PRO A 44 -4.23 -9.40 -2.47
CA PRO A 44 -3.37 -9.54 -1.31
C PRO A 44 -2.54 -8.27 -1.13
N GLU A 45 -2.54 -7.72 0.09
CA GLU A 45 -1.68 -6.58 0.44
C GLU A 45 -0.21 -6.97 0.24
N PRO A 46 0.63 -6.10 -0.35
CA PRO A 46 2.03 -6.41 -0.57
C PRO A 46 2.77 -6.64 0.76
N GLU A 47 3.57 -7.70 0.83
CA GLU A 47 4.36 -8.00 2.03
C GLU A 47 5.33 -6.84 2.36
N PRO A 48 5.55 -6.55 3.66
CA PRO A 48 6.38 -5.43 4.06
C PRO A 48 7.85 -5.68 3.69
N ILE A 49 8.43 -4.75 2.92
CA ILE A 49 9.86 -4.75 2.60
C ILE A 49 10.64 -4.50 3.89
N LYS A 50 11.39 -5.49 4.36
CA LYS A 50 12.16 -5.38 5.60
C LYS A 50 13.55 -4.79 5.33
N LEU A 51 13.64 -3.46 5.34
CA LEU A 51 14.94 -2.75 5.42
C LEU A 51 15.19 -2.31 6.86
N GLU A 52 16.27 -2.79 7.45
CA GLU A 52 16.67 -2.41 8.81
C GLU A 52 17.49 -1.11 8.74
N LEU A 53 16.81 0.02 8.95
CA LEU A 53 17.41 1.35 8.98
C LEU A 53 17.47 1.83 10.44
N GLY A 54 18.67 2.13 10.92
CA GLY A 54 18.93 2.56 12.29
C GLY A 54 18.53 4.01 12.55
N THR A 55 18.34 4.36 13.81
CA THR A 55 18.09 5.74 14.24
C THR A 55 19.37 6.60 14.09
N VAL A 56 19.20 7.85 13.66
CA VAL A 56 20.28 8.86 13.64
C VAL A 56 20.05 9.89 14.74
N TYR A 57 21.08 10.30 15.46
CA TYR A 57 20.96 11.23 16.59
C TYR A 57 21.56 12.60 16.30
N PHE A 58 21.13 13.60 17.08
CA PHE A 58 21.53 14.99 16.93
C PHE A 58 21.94 15.62 18.27
N GLU A 59 22.88 16.55 18.18
CA GLU A 59 23.25 17.40 19.30
C GLU A 59 22.13 18.39 19.65
N PHE A 60 22.21 18.98 20.84
CA PHE A 60 21.25 19.98 21.29
C PHE A 60 21.23 21.18 20.36
N ASP A 61 20.03 21.59 19.93
CA ASP A 61 19.79 22.72 19.01
C ASP A 61 20.49 22.60 17.63
N ARG A 62 20.78 21.37 17.20
CA ARG A 62 21.50 21.09 15.96
C ARG A 62 20.69 20.20 15.02
N SER A 63 20.92 20.36 13.73
CA SER A 63 20.35 19.54 12.65
C SER A 63 21.39 19.03 11.66
N ASP A 64 22.67 19.33 11.86
CA ASP A 64 23.78 18.72 11.13
C ASP A 64 23.99 17.27 11.55
N ILE A 65 24.37 16.45 10.57
CA ILE A 65 24.70 15.04 10.79
C ILE A 65 26.01 14.97 11.59
N ARG A 66 25.98 14.24 12.71
CA ARG A 66 27.17 14.02 13.54
C ARG A 66 28.17 13.15 12.78
N THR A 67 29.46 13.36 13.02
CA THR A 67 30.53 12.59 12.34
C THR A 67 30.36 11.08 12.48
N GLY A 68 29.88 10.59 13.62
CA GLY A 68 29.63 9.16 13.84
C GLY A 68 28.39 8.61 13.11
N ASP A 69 27.40 9.45 12.84
CA ASP A 69 26.14 9.05 12.20
C ASP A 69 26.24 9.02 10.67
N ALA A 70 27.29 9.63 10.09
CA ALA A 70 27.55 9.59 8.65
C ALA A 70 27.73 8.14 8.14
N ALA A 71 28.49 7.31 8.85
CA ALA A 71 28.72 5.91 8.50
C ALA A 71 27.42 5.09 8.54
N THR A 72 26.52 5.39 9.48
CA THR A 72 25.18 4.80 9.56
C THR A 72 24.36 5.14 8.32
N LEU A 73 24.34 6.42 7.92
CA LEU A 73 23.63 6.86 6.71
C LEU A 73 24.22 6.29 5.41
N GLU A 74 25.54 6.09 5.35
CA GLU A 74 26.17 5.37 4.25
C GLU A 74 25.68 3.92 4.16
N GLY A 75 25.52 3.24 5.31
CA GLY A 75 24.90 1.93 5.40
C GLY A 75 23.46 1.93 4.88
N HIS A 76 22.65 2.89 5.31
CA HIS A 76 21.27 3.03 4.84
C HIS A 76 21.21 3.24 3.33
N ALA A 77 22.05 4.13 2.79
CA ALA A 77 22.09 4.39 1.35
C ALA A 77 22.45 3.12 0.56
N ARG A 78 23.38 2.29 1.05
CA ARG A 78 23.70 1.00 0.42
C ARG A 78 22.50 0.05 0.42
N LEU A 79 21.80 -0.07 1.55
CA LEU A 79 20.63 -0.93 1.68
C LEU A 79 19.50 -0.51 0.74
N VAL A 80 19.15 0.78 0.72
CA VAL A 80 18.08 1.31 -0.14
C VAL A 80 18.41 1.15 -1.62
N LYS A 81 19.67 1.41 -2.01
CA LYS A 81 20.10 1.23 -3.41
C LYS A 81 20.09 -0.25 -3.82
N SER A 82 20.57 -1.15 -2.96
CA SER A 82 20.57 -2.58 -3.25
C SER A 82 19.14 -3.13 -3.42
N ALA A 83 18.18 -2.66 -2.60
CA ALA A 83 16.77 -2.99 -2.79
C ALA A 83 16.27 -2.54 -4.18
N ALA A 84 16.59 -1.30 -4.58
CA ALA A 84 16.19 -0.76 -5.87
C ALA A 84 16.80 -1.53 -7.06
N GLU A 85 18.05 -1.97 -6.94
CA GLU A 85 18.74 -2.81 -7.92
C GLU A 85 18.09 -4.20 -8.05
N GLN A 86 17.53 -4.73 -6.96
CA GLN A 86 16.76 -5.98 -6.94
C GLN A 86 15.31 -5.82 -7.42
N GLY A 87 14.95 -4.64 -7.94
CA GLY A 87 13.60 -4.33 -8.45
C GLY A 87 12.62 -3.83 -7.40
N THR A 88 13.04 -3.72 -6.14
CA THR A 88 12.19 -3.27 -5.03
C THR A 88 12.46 -1.80 -4.73
N ARG A 89 11.47 -0.92 -4.95
CA ARG A 89 11.64 0.52 -4.74
C ARG A 89 10.81 1.01 -3.56
N PRO A 90 11.23 0.77 -2.30
CA PRO A 90 10.46 1.22 -1.15
C PRO A 90 10.46 2.74 -1.06
N THR A 91 9.39 3.28 -0.48
CA THR A 91 9.35 4.66 0.00
C THR A 91 9.88 4.68 1.44
N ILE A 92 10.85 5.54 1.71
CA ILE A 92 11.44 5.75 3.02
C ILE A 92 10.94 7.08 3.57
N VAL A 93 10.20 7.02 4.67
CA VAL A 93 9.76 8.20 5.43
C VAL A 93 10.78 8.47 6.52
N ILE A 94 11.35 9.67 6.53
CA ILE A 94 12.32 10.12 7.52
C ILE A 94 11.59 11.01 8.52
N GLU A 95 11.53 10.57 9.77
CA GLU A 95 10.75 11.20 10.82
C GLU A 95 11.68 11.95 11.78
N GLY A 96 11.56 13.28 11.86
CA GLY A 96 12.42 14.13 12.69
C GLY A 96 11.79 14.50 14.03
N HIS A 97 12.54 14.26 15.12
CA HIS A 97 12.10 14.45 16.50
C HIS A 97 13.03 15.39 17.30
N CYS A 98 12.48 15.96 18.36
CA CYS A 98 13.13 16.89 19.29
C CYS A 98 12.87 16.51 20.75
N CYS A 99 13.72 17.02 21.64
CA CYS A 99 13.47 17.01 23.08
C CYS A 99 12.45 18.11 23.46
N PRO A 100 11.80 18.02 24.64
CA PRO A 100 10.72 18.95 25.03
C PRO A 100 11.20 20.33 25.50
N ILE A 101 12.42 20.74 25.13
CA ILE A 101 12.98 22.04 25.49
C ILE A 101 12.66 23.01 24.35
N GLY A 102 12.00 24.12 24.67
CA GLY A 102 11.59 25.15 23.71
C GLY A 102 10.09 25.13 23.43
N THR A 103 9.67 25.85 22.40
CA THR A 103 8.25 25.88 21.98
C THR A 103 7.96 24.74 21.00
N ALA A 104 6.75 24.18 21.03
CA ALA A 104 6.31 23.17 20.06
C ALA A 104 6.54 23.58 18.59
N ALA A 105 6.23 24.83 18.22
CA ALA A 105 6.43 25.33 16.85
C ALA A 105 7.92 25.35 16.44
N TYR A 106 8.79 25.77 17.35
CA TYR A 106 10.24 25.69 17.14
C TYR A 106 10.71 24.24 16.97
N ASN A 107 10.25 23.34 17.85
CA ASN A 107 10.63 21.93 17.82
C ASN A 107 10.12 21.22 16.57
N MET A 108 8.93 21.57 16.07
CA MET A 108 8.41 21.11 14.79
C MET A 108 9.31 21.55 13.63
N ALA A 109 9.71 22.83 13.59
CA ALA A 109 10.62 23.33 12.57
C ALA A 109 12.02 22.70 12.66
N LEU A 110 12.57 22.50 13.86
CA LEU A 110 13.87 21.86 14.07
C LEU A 110 13.85 20.38 13.68
N GLY A 111 12.80 19.65 14.05
CA GLY A 111 12.63 18.26 13.65
C GLY A 111 12.54 18.14 12.13
N MET A 112 11.86 19.07 11.45
CA MET A 112 11.82 19.10 9.99
C MET A 112 13.20 19.35 9.37
N ARG A 113 13.99 20.29 9.91
CA ARG A 113 15.37 20.48 9.46
C ARG A 113 16.24 19.23 9.64
N ARG A 114 16.05 18.47 10.72
CA ARG A 114 16.76 17.20 10.95
C ARG A 114 16.41 16.16 9.90
N ALA A 115 15.13 15.98 9.61
CA ALA A 115 14.66 15.06 8.58
C ALA A 115 15.20 15.46 7.20
N GLU A 116 15.17 16.75 6.85
CA GLU A 116 15.71 17.28 5.59
C GLU A 116 17.23 17.14 5.48
N SER A 117 17.98 17.34 6.56
CA SER A 117 19.44 17.09 6.57
C SER A 117 19.76 15.64 6.23
N VAL A 118 19.02 14.70 6.83
CA VAL A 118 19.17 13.26 6.55
C VAL A 118 18.79 12.94 5.11
N LYS A 119 17.64 13.44 4.63
CA LYS A 119 17.21 13.28 3.23
C LYS A 119 18.29 13.78 2.26
N THR A 120 18.75 15.01 2.46
CA THR A 120 19.80 15.64 1.65
C THR A 120 21.08 14.79 1.64
N PHE A 121 21.47 14.27 2.80
CA PHE A 121 22.65 13.40 2.90
C PHE A 121 22.48 12.11 2.10
N LEU A 122 21.34 11.42 2.21
CA LEU A 122 21.05 10.21 1.45
C LEU A 122 20.99 10.46 -0.06
N VAL A 123 20.41 11.59 -0.49
CA VAL A 123 20.41 12.00 -1.90
C VAL A 123 21.84 12.20 -2.42
N ARG A 124 22.71 12.85 -1.63
CA ARG A 124 24.13 13.01 -2.00
C ARG A 124 24.87 11.67 -2.13
N LEU A 125 24.45 10.65 -1.40
CA LEU A 125 24.96 9.29 -1.52
C LEU A 125 24.33 8.48 -2.68
N GLY A 126 23.46 9.12 -3.46
CA GLY A 126 22.85 8.57 -4.67
C GLY A 126 21.53 7.83 -4.46
N VAL A 127 20.87 7.97 -3.30
CA VAL A 127 19.49 7.49 -3.13
C VAL A 127 18.56 8.40 -3.94
N SER A 128 17.62 7.81 -4.69
CA SER A 128 16.66 8.58 -5.48
C SER A 128 15.79 9.44 -4.57
N GLU A 129 15.67 10.73 -4.86
CA GLU A 129 14.85 11.65 -4.08
C GLU A 129 13.38 11.22 -4.03
N GLY A 130 12.86 10.66 -5.13
CA GLY A 130 11.47 10.18 -5.19
C GLY A 130 11.16 9.01 -4.26
N GLN A 131 12.19 8.36 -3.69
CA GLN A 131 12.01 7.32 -2.67
C GLN A 131 12.04 7.88 -1.25
N LEU A 132 12.30 9.18 -1.06
CA LEU A 132 12.51 9.78 0.25
C LEU A 132 11.44 10.83 0.53
N SER A 133 10.79 10.70 1.68
CA SER A 133 9.88 11.71 2.22
C SER A 133 10.27 12.08 3.64
N THR A 134 9.82 13.24 4.11
CA THR A 134 10.18 13.79 5.41
C THR A 134 8.91 14.16 6.18
N ILE A 135 8.91 13.87 7.46
CA ILE A 135 7.86 14.26 8.42
C ILE A 135 8.57 14.76 9.67
N SER A 136 7.97 15.71 10.38
CA SER A 136 8.42 16.06 11.72
C SER A 136 7.30 15.84 12.72
N TYR A 137 7.68 15.31 13.88
CA TYR A 137 6.83 15.24 15.05
C TYR A 137 7.25 16.23 16.13
N GLY A 138 8.30 17.03 15.90
CA GLY A 138 8.87 17.89 16.92
C GLY A 138 9.05 17.15 18.26
N GLU A 139 8.40 17.65 19.31
CA GLU A 139 8.42 17.06 20.66
C GLU A 139 7.22 16.15 20.97
N GLU A 140 6.36 15.84 20.01
CA GLU A 140 5.10 15.09 20.24
C GLU A 140 5.33 13.60 20.48
N GLN A 141 6.46 13.05 20.00
CA GLN A 141 6.81 11.63 20.14
C GLN A 141 8.14 11.45 20.86
N LEU A 142 8.12 11.69 22.17
CA LEU A 142 9.25 11.51 23.06
C LEU A 142 9.49 10.02 23.35
N VAL A 143 10.75 9.62 23.30
CA VAL A 143 11.21 8.31 23.81
C VAL A 143 11.29 8.34 25.33
N THR A 144 11.65 9.49 25.90
CA THR A 144 11.81 9.66 27.35
C THR A 144 11.45 11.06 27.81
N ASN A 145 10.91 11.17 29.02
CA ASN A 145 10.70 12.44 29.72
C ASN A 145 11.81 12.77 30.72
N ASP A 146 12.77 11.86 30.91
CA ASP A 146 13.94 12.08 31.78
C ASP A 146 14.89 13.10 31.14
N ALA A 147 15.06 14.25 31.82
CA ALA A 147 15.92 15.34 31.36
C ALA A 147 17.38 14.94 31.19
N ASN A 148 17.84 13.90 31.89
CA ASN A 148 19.21 13.38 31.74
C ASN A 148 19.41 12.55 30.47
N ARG A 149 18.33 12.27 29.73
CA ARG A 149 18.32 11.36 28.58
C ARG A 149 17.71 11.98 27.32
N TYR A 150 17.60 13.30 27.27
CA TYR A 150 16.98 14.00 26.14
C TYR A 150 17.73 13.84 24.81
N GLU A 151 18.98 13.38 24.82
CA GLU A 151 19.72 12.96 23.62
C GLU A 151 18.97 11.87 22.84
N LEU A 152 18.26 10.99 23.53
CA LEU A 152 17.48 9.93 22.88
C LEU A 152 16.26 10.50 22.14
N ASN A 153 15.76 11.68 22.52
CA ASN A 153 14.66 12.32 21.82
C ASN A 153 15.12 13.08 20.57
N ARG A 154 16.38 13.53 20.53
CA ARG A 154 16.94 14.32 19.43
C ARG A 154 17.40 13.38 18.31
N ARG A 155 16.46 12.95 17.47
CA ARG A 155 16.71 11.87 16.51
C ARG A 155 15.95 12.01 15.20
N ALA A 156 16.37 11.22 14.23
CA ALA A 156 15.60 10.87 13.04
C ALA A 156 15.38 9.36 13.00
N GLU A 157 14.12 8.94 12.79
CA GLU A 157 13.72 7.56 12.55
C GLU A 157 13.35 7.34 11.08
N PHE A 158 13.29 6.08 10.67
CA PHE A 158 13.00 5.69 9.29
C PHE A 158 11.83 4.70 9.28
N LYS A 159 10.82 4.97 8.46
CA LYS A 159 9.76 4.01 8.14
C LYS A 159 9.88 3.59 6.68
N VAL A 160 9.83 2.29 6.45
CA VAL A 160 9.88 1.69 5.13
C VAL A 160 8.46 1.34 4.74
N GLN A 161 7.99 1.90 3.64
CA GLN A 161 6.67 1.64 3.08
C GLN A 161 6.82 0.88 1.76
N ALA A 162 6.00 -0.15 1.59
CA ALA A 162 5.86 -0.81 0.31
C ALA A 162 5.23 0.17 -0.68
N THR A 163 5.83 0.29 -1.85
CA THR A 163 5.23 1.04 -2.94
C THR A 163 4.10 0.19 -3.51
N LYS A 164 2.89 0.76 -3.58
CA LYS A 164 1.74 0.14 -4.25
C LYS A 164 2.05 -0.19 -5.70
#